data_AF-A0A1H5R846-F1
#
_entry.id   AF-A0A1H5R846-F1
#
_cell.length_a   1.000
_cell.length_b   1.000
_cell.length_c   1.000
_cell.angle_alpha   90.00
_cell.angle_beta   90.00
_cell.angle_gamma   90.00
#
_symmetry.space_group_name_H-M   'P 1'
#
loop_
_entity.id
_entity.type
_entity.pdbx_description
1 polymer ?
#
loop_
_entity_poly.entity_id
_entity_poly.type
_entity_poly.pdbx_seq_one_letter_code
_entity_poly.pdbx_strand_id
1 'polypeptide(L)'
;MTGDPGVDALIRQWAAEREQTPEEQEVDRIASAWLADAPAQAPGIPGQRARTGQSRFVPVESADPGYLAAMRSRLPDVPEELLTAAAGWWQMVGGVAEAEEWWNAGISPLDQRALDYRAAGLAPSDLSRRLGPMTVLQHLRRGSAPAWCVARLARQQKSA
;
A
#
# COMPACT_ATOMS: atom_id res chain seq x y z
N MET A 1 16.24 29.32 -43.17
CA MET A 1 17.65 29.64 -42.88
C MET A 1 17.76 31.15 -42.85
N THR A 2 18.21 31.69 -41.73
CA THR A 2 18.21 33.13 -41.43
C THR A 2 19.36 33.89 -42.10
N GLY A 3 20.26 33.19 -42.80
CA GLY A 3 21.38 33.79 -43.55
C GLY A 3 22.58 34.18 -42.67
N ASP A 4 22.42 34.08 -41.35
CA ASP A 4 23.49 34.17 -40.36
C ASP A 4 23.91 32.75 -39.94
N PRO A 5 25.15 32.33 -40.25
CA PRO A 5 25.63 30.97 -39.96
C PRO A 5 25.69 30.66 -38.46
N GLY A 6 25.81 31.66 -37.58
CA GLY A 6 25.78 31.47 -36.13
C GLY A 6 24.37 31.19 -35.60
N VAL A 7 23.37 31.92 -36.12
CA VAL A 7 21.95 31.69 -35.80
C VAL A 7 21.48 30.36 -36.36
N ASP A 8 21.85 30.02 -37.59
CA ASP A 8 21.50 28.74 -38.21
C ASP A 8 22.19 27.54 -37.51
N ALA A 9 23.33 27.74 -36.83
CA ALA A 9 23.96 26.73 -35.99
C ALA A 9 23.22 26.55 -34.66
N LEU A 10 22.82 27.67 -34.02
CA LEU A 10 22.03 27.64 -32.79
C LEU A 10 20.66 26.98 -33.00
N ILE A 11 19.98 27.28 -34.10
CA ILE A 11 18.69 26.66 -34.47
C ILE A 11 18.86 25.14 -34.66
N ARG A 12 19.95 24.70 -35.31
CA ARG A 12 20.22 23.27 -35.50
C ARG A 12 20.53 22.55 -34.20
N GLN A 13 21.33 23.17 -33.32
CA GLN A 13 21.61 22.61 -32.01
C GLN A 13 20.34 22.53 -31.16
N TRP A 14 19.56 23.60 -31.12
CA TRP A 14 18.30 23.64 -30.38
C TRP A 14 17.26 22.65 -30.92
N ALA A 15 17.23 22.42 -32.24
CA ALA A 15 16.38 21.41 -32.85
C ALA A 15 16.84 19.99 -32.50
N ALA A 16 18.14 19.72 -32.52
CA ALA A 16 18.71 18.42 -32.16
C ALA A 16 18.52 18.10 -30.67
N GLU A 17 18.62 19.08 -29.78
CA GLU A 17 18.36 18.92 -28.34
C GLU A 17 16.88 18.66 -28.02
N ARG A 18 15.97 18.91 -28.97
CA ARG A 18 14.52 18.70 -28.82
C ARG A 18 13.99 17.60 -29.73
N GLU A 19 14.86 16.89 -30.44
CA GLU A 19 14.47 15.76 -31.27
C GLU A 19 14.13 14.60 -30.33
N GLN A 20 12.83 14.42 -30.09
CA GLN A 20 12.34 13.35 -29.23
C GLN A 20 12.57 11.99 -29.90
N THR A 21 13.22 11.10 -29.17
CA THR A 21 13.41 9.71 -29.58
C THR A 21 12.05 9.02 -29.77
N PRO A 22 11.97 7.97 -30.61
CA PRO A 22 10.74 7.21 -30.79
C PRO A 22 10.23 6.58 -29.47
N GLU A 23 11.13 6.32 -28.53
CA GLU A 23 10.80 5.82 -27.19
C GLU A 23 10.11 6.89 -26.34
N GLU A 24 10.59 8.14 -26.37
CA GLU A 24 9.95 9.27 -25.67
C GLU A 24 8.58 9.60 -26.26
N GLN A 25 8.42 9.49 -27.58
CA GLN A 25 7.12 9.66 -28.24
C GLN A 25 6.10 8.58 -27.83
N GLU A 26 6.57 7.35 -27.59
CA GLU A 26 5.73 6.26 -27.08
C GLU A 26 5.35 6.49 -25.61
N VAL A 27 6.30 6.95 -24.79
CA VAL A 27 6.03 7.35 -23.39
C VAL A 27 4.99 8.45 -23.33
N ASP A 28 5.12 9.50 -24.15
CA ASP A 28 4.15 10.60 -24.22
C ASP A 28 2.77 10.11 -24.68
N ARG A 29 2.71 9.16 -25.61
CA ARG A 29 1.45 8.56 -26.07
C ARG A 29 0.77 7.76 -24.95
N ILE A 30 1.51 6.93 -24.23
CA ILE A 30 1.00 6.14 -23.10
C ILE A 30 0.53 7.08 -21.99
N ALA A 31 1.34 8.07 -21.61
CA ALA A 31 0.98 9.06 -20.60
C ALA A 31 -0.31 9.81 -20.97
N SER A 32 -0.44 10.21 -22.23
CA SER A 32 -1.63 10.89 -22.75
C SER A 32 -2.87 9.99 -22.70
N ALA A 33 -2.74 8.71 -23.06
CA ALA A 33 -3.85 7.76 -23.00
C ALA A 33 -4.32 7.53 -21.55
N TRP A 34 -3.39 7.41 -20.61
CA TRP A 34 -3.70 7.29 -19.18
C TRP A 34 -4.35 8.55 -18.61
N LEU A 35 -3.89 9.73 -19.01
CA LEU A 35 -4.47 11.01 -18.59
C LEU A 35 -5.87 11.23 -19.18
N ALA A 36 -6.14 10.73 -20.39
CA ALA A 36 -7.46 10.80 -21.00
C ALA A 36 -8.50 9.93 -20.28
N ASP A 37 -8.07 8.84 -19.64
CA ASP A 37 -8.93 7.95 -18.85
C ASP A 37 -9.09 8.40 -17.38
N ALA A 38 -8.42 9.50 -16.99
CA ALA A 38 -8.62 10.10 -15.68
C ALA A 38 -10.01 10.73 -15.59
N PRO A 39 -10.73 10.59 -14.46
CA PRO A 39 -12.05 11.19 -14.29
C PRO A 39 -11.97 12.70 -14.50
N ALA A 40 -12.83 13.22 -15.37
CA ALA A 40 -12.85 14.64 -15.71
C ALA A 40 -12.96 15.49 -14.43
N GLN A 41 -12.00 16.40 -14.25
CA GLN A 41 -12.01 17.34 -13.14
C GLN A 41 -13.28 18.19 -13.24
N ALA A 42 -14.13 18.15 -12.21
CA ALA A 42 -15.38 18.91 -12.19
C ALA A 42 -15.09 20.39 -12.49
N PRO A 43 -15.88 21.06 -13.34
CA PRO A 43 -15.61 22.44 -13.74
C PRO A 43 -15.65 23.35 -12.52
N GLY A 44 -14.47 23.84 -12.12
CA GLY A 44 -14.33 24.85 -11.09
C GLY A 44 -14.91 26.20 -11.56
N ILE A 45 -15.52 26.94 -10.63
CA ILE A 45 -16.11 28.25 -10.90
C ILE A 45 -15.04 29.22 -11.44
N PRO A 46 -15.27 29.90 -12.57
CA PRO A 46 -14.32 30.87 -13.13
C PRO A 46 -14.05 32.01 -12.14
N GLY A 47 -12.81 32.13 -11.65
CA GLY A 47 -12.38 33.23 -10.79
C GLY A 47 -11.41 32.87 -9.67
N GLN A 48 -11.27 31.59 -9.30
CA GLN A 48 -10.28 31.20 -8.27
C GLN A 48 -8.88 31.04 -8.85
N ARG A 49 -8.18 32.17 -9.05
CA ARG A 49 -6.71 32.20 -8.92
C ARG A 49 -6.38 32.64 -7.51
N ALA A 50 -6.30 31.69 -6.58
CA ALA A 50 -5.62 31.90 -5.30
C ALA A 50 -4.46 30.90 -5.20
N ARG A 51 -3.24 31.43 -5.29
CA ARG A 51 -2.03 30.76 -4.78
C ARG A 51 -2.26 30.48 -3.30
N THR A 52 -2.53 29.23 -2.96
CA THR A 52 -2.20 28.59 -1.67
C THR A 52 -2.56 27.13 -1.83
N GLY A 53 -1.58 26.33 -2.26
CA GLY A 53 -1.64 24.88 -2.11
C GLY A 53 -1.54 24.54 -0.63
N GLN A 54 -2.62 24.74 0.12
CA GLN A 54 -2.87 23.86 1.25
C GLN A 54 -3.44 22.60 0.61
N SER A 55 -2.60 21.57 0.48
CA SER A 55 -3.11 20.21 0.42
C SER A 55 -4.10 20.10 1.56
N ARG A 56 -5.39 20.05 1.22
CA ARG A 56 -6.43 19.76 2.18
C ARG A 56 -6.17 18.31 2.56
N PHE A 57 -5.37 18.10 3.62
CA PHE A 57 -5.24 16.79 4.24
C PHE A 57 -6.68 16.34 4.48
N VAL A 58 -7.09 15.30 3.76
CA VAL A 58 -8.36 14.61 4.04
C VAL A 58 -8.24 14.19 5.50
N PRO A 59 -9.16 14.58 6.39
CA PRO A 59 -9.13 14.10 7.76
C PRO A 59 -9.17 12.57 7.66
N VAL A 60 -8.10 11.92 8.14
CA VAL A 60 -8.08 10.48 8.32
C VAL A 60 -9.31 10.15 9.15
N GLU A 61 -10.19 9.31 8.62
CA GLU A 61 -11.35 8.84 9.36
C GLU A 61 -10.86 8.34 10.71
N SER A 62 -11.42 8.94 11.77
CA SER A 62 -11.18 8.52 13.14
C SER A 62 -11.27 7.01 13.21
N ALA A 63 -10.25 6.37 13.79
CA ALA A 63 -10.31 4.94 14.05
C ALA A 63 -11.64 4.60 14.75
N ASP A 64 -12.31 3.54 14.29
CA ASP A 64 -13.57 3.08 14.86
C ASP A 64 -13.43 2.94 16.40
N PRO A 65 -14.29 3.60 17.19
CA PRO A 65 -14.26 3.51 18.65
C PRO A 65 -14.34 2.07 19.18
N GLY A 66 -15.03 1.18 18.48
CA GLY A 66 -15.11 -0.25 18.82
C GLY A 66 -13.76 -0.96 18.70
N TYR A 67 -13.01 -0.66 17.64
CA TYR A 67 -11.64 -1.15 17.47
C TYR A 67 -10.72 -0.62 18.57
N LEU A 68 -10.80 0.68 18.87
CA LEU A 68 -10.02 1.30 19.93
C LEU A 68 -10.32 0.68 21.30
N ALA A 69 -11.60 0.46 21.62
CA ALA A 69 -12.01 -0.17 22.87
C ALA A 69 -11.47 -1.62 22.97
N ALA A 70 -11.57 -2.39 21.90
CA ALA A 70 -11.05 -3.75 21.85
C ALA A 70 -9.53 -3.78 22.08
N MET A 71 -8.77 -2.91 21.42
CA MET A 71 -7.32 -2.82 21.60
C MET A 71 -6.92 -2.31 22.99
N ARG A 72 -7.58 -1.27 23.51
CA ARG A 72 -7.35 -0.71 24.85
C ARG A 72 -7.56 -1.75 25.95
N SER A 73 -8.57 -2.61 25.81
CA SER A 73 -8.86 -3.66 26.80
C SER A 73 -7.69 -4.64 27.00
N ARG A 74 -6.88 -4.85 25.96
CA ARG A 74 -5.75 -5.81 25.98
C ARG A 74 -4.39 -5.14 26.11
N LEU A 75 -4.28 -3.86 25.77
CA LEU A 75 -3.07 -3.05 25.84
C LEU A 75 -3.32 -1.77 26.65
N PRO A 76 -3.61 -1.90 27.96
CA PRO A 76 -4.01 -0.77 28.80
C PRO A 76 -2.89 0.27 28.97
N ASP A 77 -1.64 -0.09 28.74
CA ASP A 77 -0.48 0.79 28.91
C ASP A 77 0.02 1.41 27.59
N VAL A 78 -0.54 1.01 26.44
CA VAL A 78 -0.07 1.50 25.13
C VAL A 78 -0.69 2.88 24.84
N PRO A 79 0.10 3.87 24.36
CA PRO A 79 -0.40 5.18 23.98
C PRO A 79 -1.57 5.11 22.99
N GLU A 80 -2.59 5.95 23.21
CA GLU A 80 -3.80 5.98 22.38
C GLU A 80 -3.48 6.22 20.90
N GLU A 81 -2.50 7.08 20.60
CA GLU A 81 -2.05 7.36 19.22
C GLU A 81 -1.59 6.10 18.48
N LEU A 82 -0.89 5.18 19.16
CA LEU A 82 -0.46 3.91 18.56
C LEU A 82 -1.62 2.95 18.36
N LEU A 83 -2.59 2.94 19.28
CA LEU A 83 -3.81 2.15 19.12
C LEU A 83 -4.67 2.69 17.97
N THR A 84 -4.79 4.01 17.84
CA THR A 84 -5.48 4.68 16.74
C THR A 84 -4.84 4.36 15.41
N ALA A 85 -3.51 4.41 15.34
CA ALA A 85 -2.78 4.03 14.13
C ALA A 85 -3.09 2.57 13.75
N ALA A 86 -2.95 1.63 14.69
CA ALA A 86 -3.20 0.21 14.42
C ALA A 86 -4.67 -0.10 14.08
N ALA A 87 -5.61 0.51 14.81
CA ALA A 87 -7.04 0.40 14.52
C ALA A 87 -7.36 0.94 13.12
N GLY A 88 -6.70 2.02 12.70
CA GLY A 88 -6.80 2.58 11.36
C GLY A 88 -6.47 1.60 10.24
N TRP A 89 -5.45 0.75 10.42
CA TRP A 89 -5.13 -0.28 9.43
C TRP A 89 -6.12 -1.44 9.45
N TRP A 90 -6.49 -1.91 10.64
CA TRP A 90 -7.40 -3.04 10.77
C TRP A 90 -8.81 -2.75 10.27
N GLN A 91 -9.35 -1.55 10.53
CA GLN A 91 -10.67 -1.15 10.03
C GLN A 91 -10.73 -1.11 8.49
N MET A 92 -9.60 -0.86 7.82
CA MET A 92 -9.54 -0.85 6.35
C MET A 92 -9.54 -2.26 5.76
N VAL A 93 -9.05 -3.28 6.50
CA VAL A 93 -8.79 -4.62 5.96
C VAL A 93 -9.76 -5.68 6.49
N GLY A 94 -10.42 -5.46 7.62
CA GLY A 94 -11.34 -6.43 8.20
C GLY A 94 -12.21 -5.87 9.34
N GLY A 95 -12.81 -6.79 10.09
CA GLY A 95 -13.62 -6.47 11.27
C GLY A 95 -12.90 -6.80 12.59
N VAL A 96 -13.39 -6.21 13.69
CA VAL A 96 -12.78 -6.35 15.04
C VAL A 96 -12.59 -7.81 15.42
N ALA A 97 -13.58 -8.67 15.16
CA ALA A 97 -13.53 -10.09 15.47
C ALA A 97 -12.36 -10.81 14.79
N GLU A 98 -12.09 -10.52 13.52
CA GLU A 98 -10.96 -11.11 12.81
C GLU A 98 -9.62 -10.62 13.37
N ALA A 99 -9.51 -9.33 13.70
CA ALA A 99 -8.33 -8.79 14.35
C ALA A 99 -8.05 -9.47 15.70
N GLU A 100 -9.10 -9.77 16.47
CA GLU A 100 -8.99 -10.55 17.71
C GLU A 100 -8.51 -11.97 17.47
N GLU A 101 -8.92 -12.63 16.39
CA GLU A 101 -8.42 -13.97 16.03
C GLU A 101 -6.92 -13.97 15.73
N TRP A 102 -6.44 -13.01 14.93
CA TRP A 102 -5.01 -12.84 14.66
C TRP A 102 -4.22 -12.58 15.95
N TRP A 103 -4.80 -11.80 16.87
CA TRP A 103 -4.23 -11.57 18.19
C TRP A 103 -4.14 -12.85 19.01
N ASN A 104 -5.24 -13.58 19.13
CA ASN A 104 -5.29 -14.84 19.86
C ASN A 104 -4.32 -15.87 19.27
N ALA A 105 -4.05 -15.80 17.97
CA ALA A 105 -3.07 -16.63 17.29
C ALA A 105 -1.60 -16.18 17.50
N GLY A 106 -1.37 -15.07 18.22
CA GLY A 106 -0.05 -14.62 18.66
C GLY A 106 0.60 -13.54 17.78
N ILE A 107 -0.18 -12.84 16.96
CA ILE A 107 0.25 -11.66 16.19
C ILE A 107 -0.29 -10.40 16.85
N SER A 108 0.59 -9.45 17.18
CA SER A 108 0.12 -8.18 17.75
C SER A 108 -0.73 -7.42 16.73
N PRO A 109 -1.82 -6.74 17.11
CA PRO A 109 -2.56 -5.86 16.21
C PRO A 109 -1.72 -4.67 15.73
N LEU A 110 -0.65 -4.33 16.45
CA LEU A 110 0.33 -3.33 16.06
C LEU A 110 1.28 -3.85 14.98
N ASP A 111 1.28 -5.16 14.72
CA ASP A 111 2.17 -5.79 13.75
C ASP A 111 1.51 -5.83 12.37
N GLN A 112 2.03 -5.00 11.46
CA GLN A 112 1.59 -4.94 10.07
C GLN A 112 1.73 -6.28 9.34
N ARG A 113 2.59 -7.19 9.83
CA ARG A 113 2.80 -8.52 9.24
C ARG A 113 1.56 -9.40 9.22
N ALA A 114 0.58 -9.14 10.09
CA ALA A 114 -0.70 -9.83 10.04
C ALA A 114 -1.35 -9.71 8.66
N LEU A 115 -1.24 -8.52 8.06
CA LEU A 115 -1.78 -8.21 6.74
C LEU A 115 -1.03 -8.95 5.64
N ASP A 116 0.31 -9.02 5.73
CA ASP A 116 1.12 -9.78 4.78
C ASP A 116 0.81 -11.29 4.82
N TYR A 117 0.59 -11.84 6.02
CA TYR A 117 0.24 -13.25 6.19
C TYR A 117 -1.15 -13.54 5.63
N ARG A 118 -2.11 -12.66 5.89
CA ARG A 118 -3.46 -12.72 5.31
C ARG A 118 -3.41 -12.65 3.78
N ALA A 119 -2.67 -11.70 3.23
CA ALA A 119 -2.52 -11.52 1.77
C ALA A 119 -1.86 -12.75 1.11
N ALA A 120 -0.97 -13.43 1.83
CA ALA A 120 -0.40 -14.70 1.38
C ALA A 120 -1.36 -15.90 1.48
N GLY A 121 -2.53 -15.74 2.10
CA GLY A 121 -3.55 -16.77 2.25
C GLY A 121 -3.45 -17.59 3.54
N LEU A 122 -2.76 -17.09 4.57
CA LEU A 122 -2.78 -17.72 5.90
C LEU A 122 -4.02 -17.27 6.69
N ALA A 123 -4.66 -18.21 7.38
CA ALA A 123 -5.67 -17.91 8.39
C ALA A 123 -5.04 -17.89 9.80
N PRO A 124 -5.66 -17.23 10.79
CA PRO A 124 -5.19 -17.25 12.19
C PRO A 124 -4.98 -18.67 12.72
N SER A 125 -5.88 -19.61 12.39
CA SER A 125 -5.78 -21.01 12.79
C SER A 125 -4.52 -21.71 12.26
N ASP A 126 -4.01 -21.30 11.10
CA ASP A 126 -2.83 -21.91 10.50
C ASP A 126 -1.56 -21.62 11.29
N LEU A 127 -1.49 -20.49 12.00
CA LEU A 127 -0.32 -20.07 12.77
C LEU A 127 0.10 -21.10 13.85
N SER A 128 -0.87 -21.84 14.39
CA SER A 128 -0.67 -22.89 15.38
C SER A 128 -0.26 -24.26 14.78
N ARG A 129 -0.49 -24.46 13.47
CA ARG A 129 -0.22 -25.74 12.80
C ARG A 129 1.27 -26.02 12.73
N ARG A 130 1.65 -27.30 12.84
CA ARG A 130 3.05 -27.73 12.84
C ARG A 130 3.57 -28.03 11.43
N LEU A 131 4.66 -27.36 11.07
CA LEU A 131 5.48 -27.66 9.90
C LEU A 131 6.81 -28.27 10.37
N GLY A 132 6.79 -29.58 10.62
CA GLY A 132 7.90 -30.30 11.23
C GLY A 132 8.00 -30.02 12.73
N PRO A 133 9.18 -29.63 13.27
CA PRO A 133 9.36 -29.41 14.70
C PRO A 133 8.74 -28.10 15.21
N MET A 134 8.45 -27.16 14.30
CA MET A 134 8.01 -25.80 14.62
C MET A 134 6.60 -25.52 14.10
N THR A 135 5.90 -24.58 14.72
CA THR A 135 4.64 -24.07 14.17
C THR A 135 4.88 -23.12 13.01
N VAL A 136 3.85 -22.86 12.20
CA VAL A 136 3.88 -21.85 11.14
C VAL A 136 4.35 -20.50 11.69
N LEU A 137 3.76 -20.04 12.79
CA LEU A 137 4.16 -18.77 13.42
C LEU A 137 5.64 -18.73 13.78
N GLN A 138 6.19 -19.83 14.31
CA GLN A 138 7.59 -19.89 14.68
C GLN A 138 8.52 -19.83 13.45
N HIS A 139 8.12 -20.44 12.32
CA HIS A 139 8.86 -20.31 11.05
C HIS A 139 8.83 -18.88 10.53
N LEU A 140 7.67 -18.23 10.57
CA LEU A 140 7.50 -16.83 10.16
C LEU A 140 8.36 -15.89 11.00
N ARG A 141 8.40 -16.09 12.34
CA ARG A 141 9.26 -15.32 13.25
C ARG A 141 10.76 -15.51 12.98
N ARG A 142 11.16 -16.64 12.39
CA ARG A 142 12.54 -16.90 11.93
C ARG A 142 12.83 -16.37 10.52
N GLY A 143 11.88 -15.70 9.88
CA GLY A 143 12.05 -15.12 8.55
C GLY A 143 11.69 -16.06 7.40
N SER A 144 10.99 -17.16 7.66
CA SER A 144 10.46 -17.99 6.56
C SER A 144 9.40 -17.22 5.78
N ALA A 145 9.36 -17.41 4.46
CA ALA A 145 8.39 -16.74 3.61
C ALA A 145 6.95 -17.24 3.88
N PRO A 146 5.93 -16.36 3.92
CA PRO A 146 4.53 -16.76 4.09
C PRO A 146 4.04 -17.73 3.01
N ALA A 147 4.36 -17.45 1.74
CA ALA A 147 4.02 -18.32 0.61
C ALA A 147 4.61 -19.74 0.73
N TRP A 148 5.81 -19.86 1.33
CA TRP A 148 6.40 -21.17 1.62
C TRP A 148 5.59 -21.93 2.68
N CYS A 149 5.15 -21.25 3.75
CA CYS A 149 4.33 -21.86 4.79
C CYS A 149 3.01 -22.38 4.21
N VAL A 150 2.34 -21.58 3.39
CA VAL A 150 1.08 -21.94 2.71
C VAL A 150 1.28 -23.16 1.81
N ALA A 151 2.31 -23.15 0.96
CA ALA A 151 2.63 -24.29 0.10
C ALA A 151 2.91 -25.58 0.90
N ARG A 152 3.55 -25.47 2.06
CA ARG A 152 3.84 -26.60 2.95
C ARG A 152 2.56 -27.16 3.58
N LEU A 153 1.66 -26.28 4.04
CA LEU A 153 0.36 -26.66 4.62
C LEU A 153 -0.53 -27.36 3.60
N ALA A 154 -0.59 -26.85 2.37
CA ALA A 154 -1.36 -27.44 1.28
C ALA A 154 -0.86 -28.86 0.95
N ARG A 155 0.47 -29.07 0.94
CA ARG A 155 1.05 -30.41 0.74
C ARG A 155 0.69 -31.37 1.88
N GLN A 156 0.71 -30.93 3.14
CA GLN A 156 0.31 -31.77 4.27
C GLN A 156 -1.17 -32.19 4.19
N GLN A 157 -2.06 -31.29 3.77
CA GLN A 157 -3.49 -31.59 3.60
C GLN A 157 -3.74 -32.65 2.51
N LYS A 158 -2.93 -32.67 1.46
CA LYS A 158 -3.04 -33.67 0.38
C LYS A 158 -2.51 -35.07 0.79
N SER A 159 -1.69 -35.13 1.84
CA SER A 159 -1.07 -36.35 2.34
C SER A 159 -1.79 -36.94 3.56
N ALA A 160 -2.79 -36.23 4.10
CA ALA A 160 -3.70 -36.70 5.13
C ALA A 160 -4.92 -37.37 4.50
#